data_AF-A0A436RN58-F1
#
_entry.id   AF-A0A436RN58-F1
#
_cell.length_a   1.000
_cell.length_b   1.000
_cell.length_c   1.000
_cell.angle_alpha   90.00
_cell.angle_beta   90.00
_cell.angle_gamma   90.00
#
_symmetry.space_group_name_H-M   'P 1'
#
loop_
_entity.id
_entity.type
_entity.pdbx_description
1 polymer ?
#
loop_
_entity_poly.entity_id
_entity_poly.type
_entity_poly.pdbx_seq_one_letter_code
_entity_poly.pdbx_strand_id
1 'polypeptide(L)'
;MAHKTAALFRDDAYQMTAEAEVVAVNDRGGILLDRTIFYATSGGQPGDAGMLERADGGRIAIAATITGETKDEIIHVPAPEQLLPAVGERLKLSIDWERRHLLMRMHTACHLLTVVCPFPITGAAVAEDDSRVDFDTPDTGFTKEDVTARLMELVRADHPIFTRLITDQELAANPG
;
A
#
# COMPACT_ATOMS: atom_id res chain seq x y z
N MET A 1 24.15 1.99 2.09
CA MET A 1 23.57 0.64 1.97
C MET A 1 22.12 0.76 2.34
N ALA A 2 21.21 0.30 1.50
CA ALA A 2 19.78 0.38 1.78
C ALA A 2 19.43 -0.44 3.03
N HIS A 3 18.64 0.14 3.94
CA HIS A 3 18.13 -0.60 5.09
C HIS A 3 16.96 -1.48 4.65
N LYS A 4 16.97 -2.76 5.03
CA LYS A 4 15.86 -3.67 4.77
C LYS A 4 14.86 -3.62 5.91
N THR A 5 13.58 -3.40 5.58
CA THR A 5 12.46 -3.40 6.52
C THR A 5 11.59 -4.64 6.31
N ALA A 6 11.22 -5.31 7.39
CA ALA A 6 10.21 -6.38 7.35
C ALA A 6 8.80 -5.77 7.17
N ALA A 7 8.19 -6.00 6.01
CA ALA A 7 6.89 -5.47 5.62
C ALA A 7 5.74 -6.34 6.16
N LEU A 8 5.30 -6.09 7.39
CA LEU A 8 4.29 -6.88 8.11
C LEU A 8 2.93 -6.92 7.40
N PHE A 9 2.60 -5.85 6.67
CA PHE A 9 1.37 -5.75 5.87
C PHE A 9 1.27 -6.80 4.74
N ARG A 10 2.38 -7.46 4.38
CA ARG A 10 2.38 -8.57 3.41
C ARG A 10 1.84 -9.87 4.02
N ASP A 11 1.97 -10.01 5.34
CA ASP A 11 1.52 -11.18 6.09
C ASP A 11 0.08 -10.97 6.64
N ASP A 12 -0.20 -9.77 7.16
CA ASP A 12 -1.53 -9.36 7.61
C ASP A 12 -1.85 -7.92 7.18
N ALA A 13 -2.64 -7.79 6.11
CA ALA A 13 -3.06 -6.50 5.57
C ALA A 13 -4.01 -5.70 6.50
N TYR A 14 -4.61 -6.36 7.51
CA TYR A 14 -5.55 -5.77 8.47
C TYR A 14 -4.89 -5.40 9.80
N GLN A 15 -3.59 -5.66 9.95
CA GLN A 15 -2.85 -5.26 11.15
C GLN A 15 -2.76 -3.72 11.24
N MET A 16 -3.38 -3.15 12.28
CA MET A 16 -3.48 -1.70 12.47
C MET A 16 -2.40 -1.11 13.38
N THR A 17 -1.80 -1.95 14.24
CA THR A 17 -0.74 -1.53 15.16
C THR A 17 0.40 -2.54 15.23
N ALA A 18 1.60 -2.05 15.52
CA ALA A 18 2.80 -2.87 15.68
C ALA A 18 3.81 -2.19 16.61
N GLU A 19 4.90 -2.88 16.94
CA GLU A 19 6.08 -2.29 17.55
C GLU A 19 7.26 -2.48 16.60
N ALA A 20 8.15 -1.49 16.55
CA ALA A 20 9.37 -1.54 15.75
C ALA A 20 10.49 -0.75 16.41
N GLU A 21 11.71 -1.02 15.97
CA GLU A 21 12.91 -0.31 16.38
C GLU A 21 13.39 0.61 15.25
N VAL A 22 13.79 1.83 15.59
CA VAL A 22 14.39 2.78 14.64
C VAL A 22 15.78 2.31 14.28
N VAL A 23 16.00 1.95 13.02
CA VAL A 23 17.31 1.49 12.53
C VAL A 23 18.14 2.62 11.94
N ALA A 24 17.50 3.67 11.43
CA ALA A 24 18.15 4.85 10.90
C ALA A 24 17.19 6.04 10.78
N VAL A 25 17.76 7.24 10.74
CA VAL A 25 17.09 8.46 10.28
C VAL A 25 17.99 9.07 9.21
N ASN A 26 17.45 9.27 8.00
CA ASN A 26 18.24 9.81 6.89
C ASN A 26 18.35 11.35 6.96
N ASP A 27 19.21 11.92 6.12
CA ASP A 27 19.50 13.37 6.10
C ASP A 27 18.29 14.27 5.79
N ARG A 28 17.20 13.70 5.27
CA ARG A 28 15.93 14.39 4.99
C ARG A 28 14.91 14.23 6.13
N GLY A 29 15.30 13.63 7.25
CA GLY A 29 14.43 13.35 8.38
C GLY A 29 13.51 12.12 8.19
N GLY A 30 13.74 11.32 7.14
CA GLY A 30 12.98 10.08 6.93
C GLY A 30 13.40 9.01 7.92
N ILE A 31 12.41 8.37 8.55
CA ILE A 31 12.61 7.36 9.61
C ILE A 31 12.54 5.97 8.99
N LEU A 32 13.57 5.15 9.26
CA LEU A 32 13.66 3.77 8.83
C LEU A 32 13.52 2.86 10.04
N LEU A 33 12.68 1.82 9.91
CA LEU A 33 12.36 0.86 10.97
C LEU A 33 12.79 -0.55 10.57
N ASP A 34 13.05 -1.42 11.55
CA ASP A 34 13.36 -2.84 11.32
C ASP A 34 12.17 -3.59 10.70
N ARG A 35 10.95 -3.20 11.07
CA ARG A 35 9.68 -3.71 10.55
C ARG A 35 8.62 -2.61 10.52
N THR A 36 7.59 -2.78 9.70
CA THR A 36 6.48 -1.82 9.66
C THR A 36 5.19 -2.41 9.11
N ILE A 37 4.07 -1.84 9.57
CA ILE A 37 2.73 -2.05 9.01
C ILE A 37 2.34 -0.98 7.99
N PHE A 38 3.12 0.08 7.83
CA PHE A 38 2.88 1.15 6.86
C PHE A 38 3.25 0.65 5.45
N TYR A 39 2.29 0.69 4.53
CA TYR A 39 2.50 0.46 3.12
C TYR A 39 3.18 1.69 2.53
N ALA A 40 4.29 1.46 1.83
CA ALA A 40 4.99 2.49 1.09
C ALA A 40 4.35 2.68 -0.29
N THR A 41 4.26 3.92 -0.77
CA THR A 41 3.71 4.24 -2.10
C THR A 41 4.28 3.30 -3.16
N SER A 42 3.41 2.52 -3.81
CA SER A 42 3.79 1.57 -4.85
C SER A 42 2.58 1.18 -5.68
N GLY A 43 2.81 0.73 -6.92
CA GLY A 43 1.73 0.21 -7.79
C GLY A 43 0.59 1.21 -8.05
N GLY A 44 0.85 2.51 -7.96
CA GLY A 44 -0.18 3.56 -8.09
C GLY A 44 -0.98 3.83 -6.81
N GLN A 45 -0.77 3.08 -5.72
CA GLN A 45 -1.42 3.33 -4.43
C GLN A 45 -0.56 4.28 -3.56
N PRO A 46 -1.16 5.34 -2.98
CA PRO A 46 -0.50 6.20 -2.01
C PRO A 46 -0.05 5.42 -0.79
N GLY A 47 1.13 5.75 -0.27
CA GLY A 47 1.61 5.21 0.99
C GLY A 47 0.83 5.74 2.18
N ASP A 48 0.96 5.06 3.31
CA ASP A 48 0.16 5.41 4.48
C ASP A 48 0.70 6.59 5.26
N ALA A 49 -0.25 7.22 5.94
CA ALA A 49 -0.05 8.14 7.02
C ALA A 49 -0.43 7.46 8.36
N GLY A 50 -0.04 8.08 9.46
CA GLY A 50 -0.33 7.52 10.78
C GLY A 50 0.51 8.16 11.88
N MET A 51 0.81 7.39 12.91
CA MET A 51 1.49 7.86 14.12
C MET A 51 2.53 6.85 14.59
N LEU A 52 3.66 7.36 15.06
CA LEU A 52 4.60 6.63 15.90
C LEU A 52 4.50 7.19 17.32
N GLU A 53 4.41 6.32 18.32
CA GLU A 53 4.27 6.68 19.74
C GLU A 53 5.45 6.13 20.54
N ARG A 54 6.03 7.01 21.35
CA ARG A 54 7.16 6.72 22.25
C ARG A 54 6.67 6.15 23.58
N ALA A 55 7.57 5.53 24.33
CA ALA A 55 7.25 5.01 25.67
C ALA A 55 6.81 6.08 26.68
N ASP A 56 7.26 7.33 26.50
CA ASP A 56 6.86 8.48 27.33
C ASP A 56 5.54 9.14 26.88
N GLY A 57 4.87 8.57 25.86
CA GLY A 57 3.65 9.13 25.27
C GLY A 57 3.89 10.21 24.22
N GLY A 58 5.16 10.57 23.95
CA GLY A 58 5.51 11.46 22.85
C GLY A 58 5.10 10.88 21.50
N ARG A 59 4.67 11.72 20.56
CA ARG A 59 4.10 11.29 19.28
C ARG A 59 4.83 11.91 18.10
N ILE A 60 4.89 11.17 17.00
CA ILE A 60 5.47 11.57 15.72
C ILE A 60 4.43 11.27 14.64
N ALA A 61 3.82 12.31 14.10
CA ALA A 61 2.88 12.18 12.99
C ALA A 61 3.67 11.82 11.71
N ILE A 62 3.23 10.78 11.02
CA ILE A 62 3.76 10.35 9.71
C ILE A 62 2.79 10.83 8.65
N ALA A 63 3.27 11.69 7.75
CA ALA A 63 2.46 12.26 6.67
C ALA A 63 2.38 11.35 5.45
N ALA A 64 3.43 10.58 5.17
CA ALA A 64 3.47 9.63 4.07
C ALA A 64 4.53 8.55 4.32
N THR A 65 4.40 7.43 3.61
CA THR A 65 5.39 6.35 3.62
C THR A 65 5.81 6.05 2.19
N ILE A 66 7.11 6.01 1.92
CA ILE A 66 7.65 5.84 0.56
C ILE A 66 8.76 4.78 0.53
N THR A 67 9.08 4.26 -0.65
CA THR A 67 10.25 3.40 -0.83
C THR A 67 11.51 4.23 -1.02
N GLY A 68 12.65 3.72 -0.52
CA GLY A 68 13.97 4.29 -0.73
C GLY A 68 14.63 3.81 -2.02
N GLU A 69 15.93 3.48 -1.96
CA GLU A 69 16.70 2.96 -3.10
C GLU A 69 16.15 1.61 -3.59
N THR A 70 15.52 0.84 -2.69
CA THR A 70 14.91 -0.45 -2.99
C THR A 70 13.47 -0.49 -2.49
N LYS A 71 12.66 -1.42 -3.03
CA LYS A 71 11.28 -1.63 -2.56
C LYS A 71 11.18 -2.16 -1.12
N ASP A 72 12.27 -2.72 -0.60
CA ASP A 72 12.33 -3.23 0.78
C ASP A 72 12.89 -2.19 1.77
N GLU A 73 13.33 -1.03 1.27
CA GLU A 73 13.68 0.11 2.11
C GLU A 73 12.46 1.00 2.26
N ILE A 74 11.85 0.99 3.45
CA ILE A 74 10.61 1.73 3.73
C ILE A 74 10.94 2.95 4.58
N ILE A 75 10.66 4.13 4.04
CA ILE A 75 10.92 5.43 4.65
C ILE A 75 9.60 6.03 5.10
N HIS A 76 9.49 6.25 6.41
CA HIS A 76 8.37 6.97 7.02
C HIS A 76 8.72 8.46 7.03
N VAL A 77 7.91 9.27 6.35
CA VAL A 77 8.14 10.71 6.22
C VAL A 77 7.33 11.42 7.32
N PRO A 78 7.98 12.02 8.33
CA PRO A 78 7.28 12.75 9.36
C PRO A 78 6.54 13.96 8.76
N ALA A 79 5.45 14.36 9.40
CA ALA A 79 4.85 15.66 9.15
C ALA A 79 5.86 16.80 9.48
N PRO A 80 5.61 18.04 9.05
CA PRO A 80 6.44 19.16 9.43
C PRO A 80 6.57 19.30 10.96
N GLU A 81 7.73 19.81 11.40
CA GLU A 81 7.99 20.20 12.80
C GLU A 81 7.93 19.05 13.83
N GLN A 82 8.01 17.79 13.39
CA GLN A 82 8.09 16.65 14.30
C GLN A 82 9.49 16.49 14.90
N LEU A 83 9.55 16.13 16.18
CA LEU A 83 10.79 15.70 16.81
C LEU A 83 11.16 14.30 16.33
N LEU A 84 12.32 14.17 15.68
CA LEU A 84 12.81 12.90 15.16
C LEU A 84 13.20 11.94 16.30
N PRO A 85 13.03 10.62 16.11
CA PRO A 85 13.44 9.64 17.12
C PRO A 85 14.95 9.38 17.04
N ALA A 86 15.50 8.78 18.10
CA ALA A 86 16.88 8.30 18.11
C ALA A 86 16.98 6.91 17.44
N VAL A 87 18.13 6.60 16.85
CA VAL A 87 18.43 5.23 16.42
C VAL A 87 18.46 4.30 17.64
N GLY A 88 17.83 3.14 17.52
CA GLY A 88 17.61 2.17 18.60
C GLY A 88 16.35 2.44 19.46
N GLU A 89 15.64 3.55 19.21
CA GLU A 89 14.39 3.84 19.91
C GLU A 89 13.29 2.86 19.49
N ARG A 90 12.54 2.35 20.46
CA ARG A 90 11.35 1.51 20.21
C ARG A 90 10.11 2.37 20.15
N LEU A 91 9.34 2.18 19.09
CA LEU A 91 8.13 2.93 18.81
C LEU A 91 6.95 1.98 18.64
N LYS A 92 5.78 2.42 19.13
CA LYS A 92 4.50 1.83 18.78
C LYS A 92 3.97 2.51 17.53
N LEU A 93 3.53 1.70 16.57
CA LEU A 93 3.06 2.11 15.25
C LEU A 93 1.54 2.04 15.24
N SER A 94 0.91 3.04 14.64
CA SER A 94 -0.52 2.99 14.28
C SER A 94 -0.73 3.68 12.94
N ILE A 95 -1.33 2.99 11.98
CA ILE A 95 -1.71 3.58 10.69
C ILE A 95 -3.05 4.31 10.79
N ASP A 96 -3.28 5.27 9.90
CA ASP A 96 -4.64 5.76 9.63
C ASP A 96 -5.45 4.64 8.96
N TRP A 97 -6.18 3.88 9.79
CA TRP A 97 -6.90 2.70 9.34
C TRP A 97 -8.05 3.04 8.39
N GLU A 98 -8.79 4.12 8.64
CA GLU A 98 -9.91 4.50 7.78
C GLU A 98 -9.41 4.80 6.36
N ARG A 99 -8.33 5.56 6.26
CA ARG A 99 -7.67 5.85 4.98
C ARG A 99 -7.10 4.60 4.33
N ARG A 100 -6.37 3.76 5.08
CA ARG A 100 -5.83 2.49 4.55
C ARG A 100 -6.93 1.61 3.97
N HIS A 101 -8.00 1.41 4.72
CA HIS A 101 -9.08 0.52 4.33
C HIS A 101 -9.85 1.06 3.11
N LEU A 102 -10.01 2.38 3.01
CA LEU A 102 -10.54 3.02 1.80
C LEU A 102 -9.67 2.68 0.58
N LEU A 103 -8.35 2.86 0.67
CA LEU A 103 -7.42 2.54 -0.42
C LEU A 103 -7.42 1.06 -0.77
N MET A 104 -7.53 0.15 0.21
CA MET A 104 -7.68 -1.29 -0.04
C MET A 104 -8.94 -1.60 -0.87
N ARG A 105 -10.07 -0.94 -0.55
CA ARG A 105 -11.33 -1.09 -1.31
C ARG A 105 -11.19 -0.56 -2.73
N MET A 106 -10.57 0.61 -2.88
CA MET A 106 -10.33 1.21 -4.21
C MET A 106 -9.42 0.34 -5.07
N HIS A 107 -8.31 -0.15 -4.52
CA HIS A 107 -7.40 -1.04 -5.23
C HIS A 107 -8.09 -2.36 -5.63
N THR A 108 -8.86 -2.96 -4.72
CA THR A 108 -9.65 -4.16 -5.02
C THR A 108 -10.65 -3.89 -6.15
N ALA A 109 -11.34 -2.74 -6.14
CA ALA A 109 -12.25 -2.36 -7.22
C ALA A 109 -11.51 -2.21 -8.57
N CYS A 110 -10.29 -1.67 -8.58
CA CYS A 110 -9.44 -1.65 -9.78
C CYS A 110 -9.15 -3.07 -10.30
N HIS A 111 -8.85 -4.03 -9.44
CA HIS A 111 -8.69 -5.44 -9.87
C HIS A 111 -9.98 -6.03 -10.45
N LEU A 112 -11.14 -5.75 -9.86
CA LEU A 112 -12.40 -6.22 -10.41
C LEU A 112 -12.67 -5.60 -11.80
N LEU A 113 -12.28 -4.33 -12.02
CA LEU A 113 -12.37 -3.72 -13.35
C LEU A 113 -11.53 -4.46 -14.40
N THR A 114 -10.37 -5.02 -14.05
CA THR A 114 -9.55 -5.80 -15.01
C THR A 114 -10.21 -7.13 -15.37
N VAL A 115 -11.10 -7.66 -14.53
CA VAL A 115 -11.91 -8.86 -14.84
C VAL A 115 -13.09 -8.49 -15.75
N VAL A 116 -13.75 -7.36 -15.48
CA VAL A 116 -14.90 -6.89 -16.27
C VAL A 116 -14.47 -6.42 -17.66
N CYS A 117 -13.33 -5.75 -17.74
CA CYS A 117 -12.71 -5.20 -18.94
C CYS A 117 -11.41 -5.96 -19.24
N PRO A 118 -11.47 -7.12 -19.93
CA PRO A 118 -10.32 -7.98 -20.19
C PRO A 118 -9.46 -7.45 -21.36
N PHE A 119 -8.98 -6.22 -21.23
CA PHE A 119 -8.16 -5.52 -22.22
C PHE A 119 -6.77 -5.23 -21.67
N PRO A 120 -5.75 -5.01 -22.53
CA PRO A 120 -4.42 -4.64 -22.07
C PRO A 120 -4.46 -3.36 -21.23
N ILE A 121 -3.84 -3.40 -20.05
CA ILE A 121 -3.74 -2.26 -19.15
C ILE A 121 -2.54 -1.40 -19.56
N THR A 122 -2.77 -0.10 -19.75
CA THR A 122 -1.74 0.88 -20.12
C THR A 122 -1.37 1.79 -18.95
N GLY A 123 -2.21 1.83 -17.90
CA GLY A 123 -1.97 2.62 -16.70
C GLY A 123 -2.95 2.27 -15.59
N ALA A 124 -2.57 2.56 -14.35
CA ALA A 124 -3.46 2.48 -13.19
C ALA A 124 -3.02 3.47 -12.11
N ALA A 125 -3.99 4.03 -11.39
CA ALA A 125 -3.75 4.87 -10.23
C ALA A 125 -4.86 4.66 -9.22
N VAL A 126 -4.49 4.56 -7.95
CA VAL A 126 -5.43 4.47 -6.83
C VAL A 126 -5.38 5.80 -6.07
N ALA A 127 -6.53 6.33 -5.68
CA ALA A 127 -6.62 7.49 -4.80
C ALA A 127 -7.88 7.40 -3.94
N GLU A 128 -8.01 8.32 -3.00
CA GLU A 128 -9.09 8.36 -2.01
C GLU A 128 -10.44 8.72 -2.64
N ASP A 129 -10.44 9.69 -3.56
CA ASP A 129 -11.65 10.19 -4.21
C ASP A 129 -11.96 9.48 -5.53
N ASP A 130 -10.94 9.26 -6.36
CA ASP A 130 -11.08 8.67 -7.69
C ASP A 130 -9.91 7.74 -8.01
N SER A 131 -10.21 6.53 -8.47
CA SER A 131 -9.21 5.54 -8.89
C SER A 131 -9.52 5.10 -10.32
N ARG A 132 -8.47 4.83 -11.10
CA ARG A 132 -8.61 4.54 -12.53
C ARG A 132 -7.72 3.38 -12.96
N VAL A 133 -8.21 2.69 -13.99
CA VAL A 133 -7.44 1.75 -14.80
C VAL A 133 -7.63 2.17 -16.25
N ASP A 134 -6.52 2.40 -16.94
CA ASP A 134 -6.49 2.79 -18.33
C ASP A 134 -6.31 1.53 -19.19
N PHE A 135 -7.19 1.33 -20.16
CA PHE A 135 -7.21 0.15 -21.02
C PHE A 135 -6.95 0.54 -22.48
N ASP A 136 -6.19 -0.29 -23.20
CA ASP A 136 -6.12 -0.24 -24.66
C ASP A 136 -7.34 -0.98 -25.24
N THR A 137 -8.42 -0.24 -25.49
CA THR A 137 -9.70 -0.81 -25.93
C THR A 137 -9.94 -0.57 -27.42
N PRO A 138 -10.34 -1.59 -28.20
CA PRO A 138 -10.99 -1.34 -29.47
C PRO A 138 -12.35 -0.66 -29.24
N ASP A 139 -12.93 -0.06 -30.28
CA ASP A 139 -14.31 0.46 -30.23
C ASP A 139 -15.29 -0.71 -30.08
N THR A 140 -15.59 -1.08 -28.84
CA THR A 140 -16.16 -2.37 -28.43
C THR A 140 -17.59 -2.27 -27.92
N GLY A 141 -18.17 -1.07 -27.89
CA GLY A 141 -19.53 -0.85 -27.40
C GLY A 141 -19.70 -1.04 -25.89
N PHE A 142 -18.61 -1.04 -25.11
CA PHE A 142 -18.69 -1.06 -23.65
C PHE A 142 -19.31 0.23 -23.15
N THR A 143 -20.44 0.11 -22.45
CA THR A 143 -21.08 1.23 -21.78
C THR A 143 -20.66 1.29 -20.32
N LYS A 144 -20.70 2.50 -19.72
CA LYS A 144 -20.43 2.68 -18.29
C LYS A 144 -21.43 1.88 -17.45
N GLU A 145 -22.67 1.80 -17.91
CA GLU A 145 -23.78 1.10 -17.27
C GLU A 145 -23.51 -0.41 -17.20
N ASP A 146 -23.10 -1.03 -18.30
CA ASP A 146 -22.80 -2.47 -18.35
C ASP A 146 -21.59 -2.82 -17.48
N VAL A 147 -20.53 -2.00 -17.55
CA VAL A 147 -19.34 -2.17 -16.70
C VAL A 147 -19.73 -2.09 -15.22
N THR A 148 -20.54 -1.09 -14.85
CA THR A 148 -21.00 -0.90 -13.47
C THR A 148 -21.84 -2.10 -13.01
N ALA A 149 -22.75 -2.60 -13.84
CA ALA A 149 -23.60 -3.74 -13.50
C ALA A 149 -22.76 -4.99 -13.20
N ARG A 150 -21.84 -5.34 -14.10
CA ARG A 150 -20.95 -6.51 -13.96
C ARG A 150 -19.98 -6.37 -12.78
N LEU A 151 -19.44 -5.18 -12.55
CA LEU A 151 -18.61 -4.89 -11.38
C LEU A 151 -19.37 -5.14 -10.09
N MET A 152 -20.62 -4.65 -9.99
CA MET A 152 -21.46 -4.83 -8.81
C MET A 152 -21.93 -6.28 -8.62
N GLU A 153 -22.03 -7.09 -9.67
CA GLU A 153 -22.24 -8.54 -9.54
C GLU A 153 -21.06 -9.20 -8.82
N LEU A 154 -19.82 -8.88 -9.22
CA LEU A 154 -18.61 -9.41 -8.56
C LEU A 154 -18.51 -8.96 -7.09
N VAL A 155 -18.83 -7.69 -6.82
CA VAL A 155 -18.86 -7.17 -5.44
C VAL A 155 -19.88 -7.93 -4.58
N ARG A 156 -21.08 -8.18 -5.09
CA ARG A 156 -22.13 -8.93 -4.36
C ARG A 156 -21.81 -10.41 -4.18
N ALA A 157 -21.02 -10.98 -5.10
CA ALA A 157 -20.62 -12.38 -5.02
C ALA A 157 -19.64 -12.68 -3.88
N ASP A 158 -18.97 -11.65 -3.35
CA ASP A 158 -18.09 -11.72 -2.16
C ASP A 158 -17.09 -12.88 -2.23
N HIS A 159 -16.44 -13.03 -3.38
CA HIS A 159 -15.45 -14.08 -3.57
C HIS A 159 -14.24 -13.86 -2.66
N PRO A 160 -13.65 -14.95 -2.11
CA PRO A 160 -12.48 -14.83 -1.25
C PRO A 160 -11.28 -14.28 -2.04
N ILE A 161 -10.55 -13.35 -1.43
CA ILE A 161 -9.32 -12.77 -1.96
C ILE A 161 -8.14 -13.38 -1.20
N PHE A 162 -7.14 -13.87 -1.94
CA PHE A 162 -5.93 -14.45 -1.38
C PHE A 162 -4.71 -13.96 -2.16
N THR A 163 -3.57 -13.90 -1.47
CA THR A 163 -2.27 -13.62 -2.07
C THR A 163 -1.36 -14.83 -1.88
N ARG A 164 -0.43 -15.04 -2.82
CA ARG A 164 0.57 -16.09 -2.72
C ARG A 164 1.87 -15.61 -3.33
N LEU A 165 2.97 -15.86 -2.62
CA LEU A 165 4.31 -15.71 -3.19
C LEU A 165 4.58 -16.90 -4.11
N ILE A 166 5.03 -16.59 -5.32
CA ILE A 166 5.41 -17.57 -6.33
C ILE A 166 6.87 -17.36 -6.70
N THR A 167 7.53 -18.45 -7.09
CA THR A 167 8.89 -18.40 -7.62
C THR A 167 8.90 -17.88 -9.06
N ASP A 168 10.05 -17.38 -9.52
CA ASP A 168 10.24 -17.00 -10.92
C ASP A 168 9.96 -18.15 -11.89
N GLN A 169 10.27 -19.40 -11.47
CA GLN A 169 9.99 -20.59 -12.25
C GLN A 169 8.48 -20.84 -12.38
N GLU A 170 7.72 -20.69 -11.30
CA GLU A 170 6.25 -20.80 -11.32
C GLU A 170 5.62 -19.72 -12.21
N LEU A 171 6.12 -18.48 -12.11
CA LEU A 171 5.66 -17.38 -12.97
C LEU A 171 5.94 -17.68 -14.45
N ALA A 172 7.16 -18.15 -14.77
CA ALA A 172 7.52 -18.49 -16.15
C ALA A 172 6.71 -19.68 -16.70
N ALA A 173 6.31 -20.62 -15.84
CA ALA A 173 5.47 -21.76 -16.22
C ALA A 173 4.00 -21.39 -16.45
N ASN A 174 3.54 -20.25 -15.93
CA ASN A 174 2.17 -19.76 -16.09
C ASN A 174 2.16 -18.23 -16.22
N PRO A 175 2.57 -17.69 -17.38
CA PRO A 175 2.79 -16.26 -17.55
C PRO A 175 1.51 -15.40 -17.58
N GLY A 176 0.33 -16.02 -17.57
CA GLY A 176 -0.96 -15.37 -17.84
C GLY A 176 -1.38 -15.49 -19.29
#